data_AF-A0A243SDC5-F1
#
_entry.id   AF-A0A243SDC5-F1
#
_cell.length_a   1.000
_cell.length_b   1.000
_cell.length_c   1.000
_cell.angle_alpha   90.00
_cell.angle_beta   90.00
_cell.angle_gamma   90.00
#
_symmetry.space_group_name_H-M   'P 1'
#
loop_
_entity.id
_entity.type
_entity.pdbx_description
1 polymer ?
#
loop_
_entity_poly.entity_id
_entity_poly.type
_entity_poly.pdbx_seq_one_letter_code
_entity_poly.pdbx_strand_id
1 'polypeptide(L)'
;MSISCQTKSEKRIEIATIDYIHFIDSVTKYQKEEAQKNWKTIEKDFEKKLNALNLRIDSSEGKSEFEGKIDSATEKFESYRKAVFKDNIDPDVDLYLD
;
A
#
# COMPACT_ATOMS: atom_id res chain seq x y z
N MET A 1 -24.10 21.25 16.81
CA MET A 1 -22.65 21.20 17.04
C MET A 1 -22.31 19.78 17.47
N SER A 2 -21.58 19.03 16.65
CA SER A 2 -20.94 17.80 17.09
C SER A 2 -19.46 17.98 16.80
N ILE A 3 -18.75 18.52 17.78
CA ILE A 3 -17.29 18.59 17.73
C ILE A 3 -16.85 17.12 17.76
N SER A 4 -16.41 16.66 16.60
CA SER A 4 -15.79 15.35 16.40
C SER A 4 -14.76 15.12 17.50
N CYS A 5 -15.14 14.32 18.49
CA CYS A 5 -14.22 13.80 19.48
C CYS A 5 -13.68 12.51 18.88
N GLN A 6 -12.75 12.61 17.92
CA GLN A 6 -11.97 11.45 17.51
C GLN A 6 -11.39 10.79 18.76
N THR A 7 -11.71 9.53 18.94
CA THR A 7 -11.17 8.68 19.99
C THR A 7 -9.66 8.57 19.85
N LYS A 8 -8.96 8.26 20.95
CA LYS A 8 -7.50 8.02 20.90
C LYS A 8 -7.13 6.87 19.95
N SER A 9 -8.03 5.91 19.75
CA SER A 9 -7.93 4.82 18.78
C SER A 9 -7.99 5.34 17.34
N GLU A 10 -8.99 6.14 16.99
CA GLU A 10 -9.13 6.71 15.64
C GLU A 10 -7.92 7.55 15.26
N LYS A 11 -7.40 8.38 16.17
CA LYS A 11 -6.16 9.15 15.91
C LYS A 11 -4.94 8.26 15.65
N ARG A 12 -4.82 7.13 16.34
CA ARG A 12 -3.70 6.19 16.15
C ARG A 12 -3.78 5.46 14.81
N ILE A 13 -5.00 5.22 14.32
CA ILE A 13 -5.25 4.63 13.00
C ILE A 13 -5.02 5.66 11.91
N GLU A 14 -5.48 6.89 12.10
CA GLU A 14 -5.23 7.99 11.18
C GLU A 14 -3.73 8.21 10.96
N ILE A 15 -2.94 8.31 12.04
CA ILE A 15 -1.47 8.43 11.94
C ILE A 15 -0.87 7.25 11.19
N ALA A 16 -1.26 6.02 11.52
CA ALA A 16 -0.73 4.83 10.86
C ALA A 16 -1.13 4.76 9.37
N THR A 17 -2.34 5.23 9.02
CA THR A 17 -2.82 5.31 7.64
C THR A 17 -2.05 6.35 6.84
N ILE A 18 -1.80 7.53 7.43
CA ILE A 18 -0.98 8.58 6.82
C ILE A 18 0.45 8.09 6.59
N ASP A 19 1.05 7.43 7.58
CA ASP A 19 2.40 6.86 7.46
C ASP A 19 2.50 5.79 6.36
N TYR A 20 1.43 5.01 6.18
CA TYR A 20 1.32 4.00 5.12
C TYR A 20 1.21 4.65 3.73
N ILE A 21 0.34 5.65 3.59
CA ILE A 21 0.17 6.41 2.35
C ILE A 21 1.48 7.12 1.97
N HIS A 22 2.12 7.80 2.91
CA HIS A 22 3.41 8.46 2.67
C HIS A 22 4.51 7.49 2.25
N PHE A 23 4.54 6.29 2.83
CA PHE A 23 5.46 5.25 2.39
C PHE A 23 5.23 4.88 0.92
N ILE A 24 3.97 4.64 0.52
CA ILE A 24 3.63 4.30 -0.87
C ILE A 24 3.94 5.46 -1.82
N ASP A 25 3.63 6.69 -1.43
CA ASP A 25 3.97 7.90 -2.20
C ASP A 25 5.48 8.07 -2.36
N SER A 26 6.28 7.68 -1.36
CA SER A 26 7.73 7.69 -1.45
C SER A 26 8.24 6.62 -2.40
N VAL A 27 7.75 5.38 -2.26
CA VAL A 27 8.14 4.25 -3.11
C VAL A 27 7.80 4.52 -4.58
N THR A 28 6.59 5.00 -4.85
CA THR A 28 6.12 5.25 -6.22
C THR A 28 6.83 6.40 -6.93
N LYS A 29 7.64 7.19 -6.22
CA LYS A 29 8.53 8.21 -6.80
C LYS A 29 9.88 7.67 -7.25
N TYR A 30 10.25 6.46 -6.83
CA TYR A 30 11.54 5.87 -7.20
C TYR A 30 11.56 5.55 -8.69
N GLN A 31 12.73 5.66 -9.32
CA GLN A 31 12.91 5.14 -10.67
C GLN A 31 12.67 3.62 -10.67
N LYS A 32 12.06 3.11 -11.73
CA LYS A 32 11.60 1.71 -11.77
C LYS A 32 12.77 0.73 -11.63
N GLU A 33 13.90 1.05 -12.25
CA GLU A 33 15.12 0.25 -12.23
C GLU A 33 15.73 0.17 -10.83
N GLU A 34 15.67 1.26 -10.07
CA GLU A 34 16.12 1.30 -8.67
C GLU A 34 15.15 0.56 -7.75
N ALA A 35 13.85 0.70 -7.99
CA ALA A 35 12.83 -0.04 -7.26
C ALA A 35 12.93 -1.55 -7.53
N GLN A 36 13.20 -1.97 -8.76
CA GLN A 36 13.39 -3.37 -9.12
C GLN A 36 14.57 -4.00 -8.36
N LYS A 37 15.72 -3.29 -8.30
CA LYS A 37 16.91 -3.74 -7.56
C LYS A 37 16.64 -3.90 -6.06
N ASN A 38 15.75 -3.08 -5.50
CA ASN A 38 15.43 -3.07 -4.07
C ASN A 38 14.07 -3.69 -3.74
N TRP A 39 13.44 -4.38 -4.69
CA TRP A 39 12.02 -4.74 -4.60
C TRP A 39 11.71 -5.57 -3.36
N LYS A 40 12.56 -6.56 -3.05
CA LYS A 40 12.38 -7.42 -1.87
C LYS A 40 12.34 -6.64 -0.56
N THR A 41 13.12 -5.56 -0.46
CA THR A 41 13.11 -4.69 0.72
C THR A 41 11.84 -3.85 0.76
N ILE A 42 11.47 -3.27 -0.38
CA ILE A 42 10.25 -2.46 -0.54
C ILE A 42 9.00 -3.30 -0.19
N GLU A 43 8.89 -4.51 -0.73
CA GLU A 43 7.79 -5.44 -0.48
C GLU A 43 7.72 -5.85 1.00
N LYS A 44 8.86 -6.19 1.61
CA LYS A 44 8.91 -6.52 3.04
C LYS A 44 8.46 -5.35 3.92
N ASP A 45 8.82 -4.12 3.58
CA ASP A 45 8.42 -2.94 4.36
C ASP A 45 6.97 -2.55 4.12
N PHE A 46 6.46 -2.77 2.90
CA PHE A 46 5.03 -2.69 2.60
C PHE A 46 4.21 -3.65 3.46
N GLU A 47 4.56 -4.94 3.48
CA GLU A 47 3.86 -5.97 4.26
C GLU A 47 3.83 -5.66 5.75
N LYS A 48 4.98 -5.24 6.32
CA LYS A 48 5.06 -4.85 7.74
C LYS A 48 4.11 -3.69 8.06
N LYS A 49 4.09 -2.67 7.22
CA LYS A 49 3.27 -1.47 7.45
C LYS A 49 1.78 -1.80 7.30
N LEU A 50 1.41 -2.57 6.28
CA LEU A 50 0.04 -3.03 6.08
C LEU A 50 -0.45 -3.90 7.24
N ASN A 51 0.36 -4.88 7.68
CA ASN A 51 0.01 -5.72 8.82
C ASN A 51 -0.16 -4.92 10.12
N ALA A 52 0.77 -3.99 10.39
CA ALA A 52 0.67 -3.11 11.56
C ALA A 52 -0.59 -2.22 11.55
N LEU A 53 -1.04 -1.84 10.35
CA LEU A 53 -2.25 -1.05 10.16
C LEU A 53 -3.51 -1.89 10.36
N ASN A 54 -3.57 -3.08 9.76
CA ASN A 54 -4.70 -4.01 9.90
C ASN A 54 -4.93 -4.41 11.36
N LEU A 55 -3.88 -4.69 12.12
CA LEU A 55 -3.98 -4.98 13.56
C LEU A 55 -4.59 -3.83 14.37
N ARG A 56 -4.33 -2.58 13.98
CA ARG A 56 -4.87 -1.38 14.64
C ARG A 56 -6.32 -1.13 14.26
N ILE A 57 -6.70 -1.45 13.04
CA ILE A 57 -8.07 -1.26 12.54
C ILE A 57 -9.01 -2.32 13.12
N ASP A 58 -8.58 -3.58 13.15
CA ASP A 58 -9.35 -4.68 13.73
C ASP A 58 -9.63 -4.52 15.23
N SER A 59 -8.87 -3.68 15.92
CA SER A 59 -9.05 -3.37 17.35
C SER A 59 -9.90 -2.12 17.62
N SER A 60 -10.55 -1.53 16.60
CA SER A 60 -11.26 -0.25 16.73
C SER A 60 -12.66 -0.20 16.12
N GLU A 61 -13.57 0.52 16.77
CA GLU A 61 -14.83 0.98 16.20
C GLU A 61 -14.56 2.27 15.40
N GLY A 62 -14.51 2.19 14.07
CA GLY A 62 -14.16 3.30 13.17
C GLY A 62 -13.61 2.88 11.79
N LYS A 63 -13.71 1.59 11.49
CA LYS A 63 -13.02 0.85 10.42
C LYS A 63 -13.29 1.39 9.00
N SER A 64 -14.53 1.78 8.70
CA SER A 64 -14.96 2.05 7.32
C SER A 64 -14.31 3.28 6.64
N GLU A 65 -13.95 4.34 7.37
CA GLU A 65 -13.35 5.53 6.73
C GLU A 65 -11.88 5.30 6.32
N PHE A 66 -11.15 4.51 7.11
CA PHE A 66 -9.73 4.26 6.87
C PHE A 66 -9.49 3.16 5.83
N GLU A 67 -10.38 2.16 5.77
CA GLU A 67 -10.30 1.07 4.78
C GLU A 67 -10.20 1.60 3.34
N GLY A 68 -11.07 2.53 2.93
CA GLY A 68 -11.02 3.08 1.57
C GLY A 68 -9.70 3.79 1.23
N LYS A 69 -9.08 4.46 2.21
CA LYS A 69 -7.77 5.11 2.02
C LYS A 69 -6.65 4.08 1.89
N ILE A 70 -6.75 2.97 2.61
CA ILE A 70 -5.78 1.87 2.60
C ILE A 70 -5.88 1.10 1.29
N ASP A 71 -7.09 0.80 0.84
CA ASP A 71 -7.34 0.11 -0.42
C ASP A 71 -6.79 0.93 -1.58
N SER A 72 -7.10 2.23 -1.64
CA SER A 72 -6.58 3.12 -2.68
C SER A 72 -5.04 3.19 -2.70
N ALA A 73 -4.42 3.26 -1.52
CA ALA A 73 -2.96 3.25 -1.42
C ALA A 73 -2.37 1.88 -1.85
N THR A 74 -2.99 0.78 -1.42
CA THR A 74 -2.61 -0.59 -1.81
C THR A 74 -2.67 -0.77 -3.33
N GLU A 75 -3.76 -0.34 -3.96
CA GLU A 75 -3.92 -0.37 -5.42
C GLU A 75 -2.84 0.44 -6.15
N LYS A 76 -2.45 1.59 -5.59
CA LYS A 76 -1.34 2.40 -6.12
C LYS A 76 -0.01 1.67 -6.04
N PHE A 77 0.27 0.98 -4.92
CA PHE A 77 1.47 0.16 -4.76
C PHE A 77 1.48 -1.01 -5.76
N GLU A 78 0.38 -1.73 -5.90
CA GLU A 78 0.26 -2.85 -6.85
C GLU A 78 0.35 -2.40 -8.32
N SER A 79 -0.19 -1.23 -8.64
CA SER A 79 -0.03 -0.62 -9.97
C SER A 79 1.43 -0.26 -10.26
N TYR A 80 2.13 0.28 -9.26
CA TYR A 80 3.56 0.57 -9.37
C TYR A 80 4.39 -0.71 -9.49
N ARG A 81 4.10 -1.77 -8.71
CA ARG A 81 4.68 -3.10 -8.84
C ARG A 81 4.59 -3.59 -10.28
N LYS A 82 3.37 -3.59 -10.83
CA LYS A 82 3.14 -3.98 -12.22
C LYS A 82 3.98 -3.14 -13.18
N ALA A 83 4.06 -1.82 -12.96
CA ALA A 83 4.85 -0.93 -13.81
C ALA A 83 6.38 -1.14 -13.69
N VAL A 84 6.89 -1.55 -12.53
CA VAL A 84 8.29 -1.91 -12.27
C VAL A 84 8.67 -3.21 -12.98
N PHE A 85 7.75 -4.19 -13.01
CA PHE A 85 7.99 -5.48 -13.65
C PHE A 85 7.39 -5.63 -15.05
N LYS A 86 6.79 -4.56 -15.61
CA LYS A 86 6.10 -4.59 -16.90
C LYS A 86 7.00 -5.03 -18.04
N ASP A 87 8.30 -4.73 -17.96
CA ASP A 87 9.30 -5.11 -18.97
C ASP A 87 9.83 -6.55 -18.80
N ASN A 88 9.27 -7.36 -17.88
CA ASN A 88 9.57 -8.80 -17.75
C ASN A 88 8.41 -9.70 -18.18
N ILE A 89 7.33 -9.15 -18.75
CA ILE A 89 6.34 -9.93 -19.48
C ILE A 89 6.73 -9.83 -20.95
N ASP A 90 7.47 -10.83 -21.40
CA ASP A 90 7.63 -11.09 -22.83
C ASP A 90 6.21 -11.26 -23.44
N PRO A 91 5.79 -10.40 -24.38
CA PRO A 91 4.48 -10.51 -25.00
C PRO A 91 4.33 -11.75 -25.92
N ASP A 92 5.36 -12.60 -26.04
CA ASP A 92 5.40 -13.74 -26.97
C ASP A 92 5.27 -15.13 -26.29
N VAL A 93 4.66 -15.21 -25.11
CA VAL A 93 4.23 -16.51 -24.53
C VAL A 93 2.71 -16.68 -24.66
N ASP A 94 2.20 -16.48 -25.87
CA ASP A 94 0.84 -16.92 -26.28
C ASP A 94 0.88 -17.60 -27.67
N LEU A 95 2.00 -18.24 -28.01
CA LEU A 95 2.17 -19.06 -29.20
C LEU A 95 2.90 -20.32 -28.77
N TYR A 96 2.20 -21.33 -28.25
CA TYR A 96 2.51 -22.78 -28.35
C TYR A 96 1.49 -23.56 -27.48
N LEU A 97 0.21 -23.48 -27.85
CA LEU A 97 -0.76 -24.52 -27.58
C LEU A 97 -1.48 -24.81 -28.90
N ASP A 98 -0.78 -25.52 -29.79
CA ASP A 98 -1.41 -26.42 -30.77
C ASP A 98 -1.58 -27.80 -30.11
#